data_AF-A0A2H1E8S6-F1
#
_entry.id   AF-A0A2H1E8S6-F1
#
_cell.length_a   1.000
_cell.length_b   1.000
_cell.length_c   1.000
_cell.angle_alpha   90.00
_cell.angle_beta   90.00
_cell.angle_gamma   90.00
#
_symmetry.space_group_name_H-M   'P 1'
#
loop_
_entity.id
_entity.type
_entity.pdbx_description
1 polymer ?
#
loop_
_entity_poly.entity_id
_entity_poly.type
_entity_poly.pdbx_seq_one_letter_code
_entity_poly.pdbx_strand_id
1 'polypeptide(L)'
;MEYLKKIIIVKPREITREDIESSNDFTEEASDLYYREKITVRGWMSWSIGAFLIFLYLFMVWGENEEEDYLFKIAMITIFGLPGVLTIIYGFVAPIKYQIYDRMNGIITVTRVFRSSVAIPFSSGYGLKGYSNTSPGVISAQLNFVSSKKKPRVGGIIAHHLVEDSWSFMVWYMDKNRPLPPGSAFDAYREQDYQRRKAAGFPKPLYPSKIATLEATKEQQAARKRIGGW
;
A
#
# COMPACT_ATOMS: atom_id res chain seq x y z
N MET A 1 13.25 -13.13 -8.28
CA MET A 1 12.87 -11.72 -8.03
C MET A 1 13.30 -10.90 -9.24
N GLU A 2 12.46 -9.99 -9.71
CA GLU A 2 12.68 -9.26 -10.97
C GLU A 2 12.53 -7.75 -10.75
N TYR A 3 13.48 -6.95 -11.26
CA TYR A 3 13.38 -5.50 -11.19
C TYR A 3 12.50 -4.96 -12.31
N LEU A 4 11.47 -4.20 -11.93
CA LEU A 4 10.53 -3.60 -12.86
C LEU A 4 11.06 -2.27 -13.39
N LYS A 5 10.93 -2.06 -14.70
CA LYS A 5 11.20 -0.77 -15.32
C LYS A 5 10.08 0.21 -14.96
N LYS A 6 10.38 1.49 -14.75
CA LYS A 6 9.38 2.54 -14.52
C LYS A 6 8.69 2.89 -15.84
N ILE A 7 7.78 2.03 -16.27
CA ILE A 7 7.01 2.16 -17.49
C ILE A 7 5.59 1.68 -17.22
N ILE A 8 4.60 2.40 -17.73
CA ILE A 8 3.20 1.97 -17.66
C ILE A 8 2.99 0.95 -18.78
N ILE A 9 2.67 -0.29 -18.42
CA ILE A 9 2.50 -1.39 -19.38
C ILE A 9 1.03 -1.73 -19.56
N VAL A 10 0.29 -1.74 -18.45
CA VAL A 10 -1.11 -2.14 -18.38
C VAL A 10 -1.96 -0.99 -17.86
N LYS A 11 -3.25 -1.00 -18.17
CA LYS A 11 -4.20 -0.06 -17.58
C LYS A 11 -4.37 -0.43 -16.10
N PRO A 12 -4.00 0.43 -15.14
CA PRO A 12 -4.15 0.10 -13.73
C PRO A 12 -5.61 -0.01 -13.31
N ARG A 13 -5.87 -0.70 -12.19
CA ARG A 13 -7.17 -0.65 -11.50
C ARG A 13 -7.55 0.80 -11.25
N GLU A 14 -8.81 1.11 -11.53
CA GLU A 14 -9.38 2.42 -11.27
C GLU A 14 -9.72 2.52 -9.77
N ILE A 15 -9.21 3.55 -9.10
CA ILE A 15 -9.50 3.79 -7.69
C ILE A 15 -10.77 4.64 -7.60
N THR A 16 -11.79 4.08 -6.98
CA THR A 16 -13.09 4.73 -6.84
C THR A 16 -13.21 5.47 -5.51
N ARG A 17 -14.17 6.39 -5.40
CA ARG A 17 -14.45 7.04 -4.10
C ARG A 17 -14.97 6.03 -3.08
N GLU A 18 -15.75 5.07 -3.54
CA GLU A 18 -16.28 3.98 -2.75
C GLU A 18 -15.15 3.15 -2.14
N ASP A 19 -14.04 2.93 -2.86
CA ASP A 19 -12.87 2.24 -2.31
C ASP A 19 -12.33 3.00 -1.07
N ILE A 20 -12.26 4.33 -1.11
CA ILE A 20 -11.76 5.18 -0.01
C ILE A 20 -12.76 5.29 1.15
N GLU A 21 -14.05 5.40 0.83
CA GLU A 21 -15.12 5.52 1.83
C GLU A 21 -15.42 4.18 2.51
N SER A 22 -15.14 3.07 1.85
CA SER A 22 -15.33 1.74 2.44
C SER A 22 -14.32 1.50 3.56
N SER A 23 -14.79 1.07 4.73
CA SER A 23 -13.93 0.67 5.85
C SER A 23 -13.09 -0.58 5.57
N ASN A 24 -13.31 -1.23 4.42
CA ASN A 24 -12.64 -2.45 4.00
C ASN A 24 -11.37 -2.19 3.21
N ASP A 25 -11.19 -1.00 2.63
CA ASP A 25 -9.97 -0.69 1.90
C ASP A 25 -8.97 0.04 2.79
N PHE A 26 -7.69 -0.22 2.56
CA PHE A 26 -6.60 0.36 3.34
C PHE A 26 -6.28 1.79 2.90
N THR A 27 -6.92 2.28 1.84
CA THR A 27 -6.68 3.60 1.24
C THR A 27 -7.39 4.69 2.03
N GLU A 28 -6.64 5.58 2.69
CA GLU A 28 -7.19 6.70 3.46
C GLU A 28 -7.28 8.00 2.65
N GLU A 29 -6.39 8.20 1.68
CA GLU A 29 -6.40 9.39 0.85
C GLU A 29 -5.92 9.08 -0.58
N ALA A 30 -6.63 9.62 -1.56
CA ALA A 30 -6.16 9.72 -2.93
C ALA A 30 -6.43 11.13 -3.48
N SER A 31 -5.41 11.98 -3.45
CA SER A 31 -5.45 13.36 -3.96
C SER A 31 -4.41 13.57 -5.07
N ASP A 32 -4.32 14.79 -5.61
CA ASP A 32 -3.27 15.17 -6.56
C ASP A 32 -1.88 15.33 -5.92
N LEU A 33 -1.81 15.37 -4.59
CA LEU A 33 -0.59 15.56 -3.81
C LEU A 33 -0.13 14.27 -3.14
N TYR A 34 -1.06 13.57 -2.49
CA TYR A 34 -0.78 12.39 -1.68
C TYR A 34 -1.70 11.23 -2.02
N TYR A 35 -1.11 10.04 -2.11
CA TYR A 35 -1.82 8.78 -2.01
C TYR A 35 -1.35 8.11 -0.71
N ARG A 36 -2.27 7.71 0.16
CA ARG A 36 -1.97 7.18 1.50
C ARG A 36 -2.72 5.89 1.77
N GLU A 37 -1.95 4.86 2.09
CA GLU A 37 -2.48 3.56 2.49
C GLU A 37 -2.04 3.23 3.91
N LYS A 38 -2.99 2.81 4.75
CA LYS A 38 -2.75 2.33 6.10
C LYS A 38 -2.30 0.88 6.06
N ILE A 39 -1.08 0.61 6.51
CA ILE A 39 -0.51 -0.76 6.48
C ILE A 39 -0.73 -1.49 7.81
N THR A 40 -0.98 -0.75 8.90
CA THR A 40 -1.11 -1.36 10.22
C THR A 40 -2.49 -1.96 10.44
N VAL A 41 -2.54 -3.28 10.56
CA VAL A 41 -3.69 -4.03 11.06
C VAL A 41 -3.71 -3.91 12.59
N ARG A 42 -4.38 -2.88 13.10
CA ARG A 42 -4.56 -2.60 14.53
C ARG A 42 -6.02 -2.22 14.80
N GLY A 43 -6.50 -2.52 16.00
CA GLY A 43 -7.86 -2.23 16.45
C GLY A 43 -8.69 -3.50 16.44
N TRP A 44 -9.89 -3.44 15.85
CA TRP A 44 -10.90 -4.50 15.90
C TRP A 44 -10.37 -5.89 15.57
N MET A 45 -9.65 -6.07 14.46
CA MET A 45 -9.08 -7.36 14.07
C MET A 45 -8.14 -7.95 15.15
N SER A 46 -7.26 -7.11 15.71
CA SER A 46 -6.33 -7.50 16.78
C SER A 46 -7.07 -7.87 18.06
N TRP A 47 -8.10 -7.09 18.42
CA TRP A 47 -8.92 -7.36 19.59
C TRP A 47 -9.75 -8.64 19.43
N SER A 48 -10.35 -8.88 18.27
CA SER A 48 -11.10 -10.11 17.98
C SER A 48 -10.22 -11.34 18.07
N ILE A 49 -9.02 -11.31 17.48
CA ILE A 49 -8.06 -12.42 17.57
C ILE A 49 -7.62 -12.63 19.03
N GLY A 50 -7.28 -11.54 19.74
CA GLY A 50 -6.86 -11.63 21.14
C GLY A 50 -7.95 -12.18 22.06
N ALA A 51 -9.20 -11.71 21.91
CA ALA A 51 -10.35 -12.20 22.66
C ALA A 51 -10.64 -13.66 22.35
N PHE A 52 -10.54 -14.07 21.08
CA PHE A 52 -10.70 -15.48 20.69
C PHE A 52 -9.64 -16.38 21.33
N LEU A 53 -8.37 -15.95 21.37
CA LEU A 53 -7.30 -16.72 22.02
C LEU A 53 -7.51 -16.85 23.54
N ILE A 54 -7.95 -15.78 24.21
CA ILE A 54 -8.27 -15.81 25.64
C ILE A 54 -9.48 -16.72 25.90
N PHE A 55 -10.52 -16.64 25.06
CA PHE A 55 -11.68 -17.53 25.15
C PHE A 55 -11.26 -18.99 24.96
N LEU A 56 -10.41 -19.29 23.97
CA LEU A 56 -9.91 -20.64 23.74
C LEU A 56 -9.10 -21.16 24.94
N TYR A 57 -8.25 -20.31 25.55
CA TYR A 57 -7.58 -20.64 26.81
C TYR A 57 -8.57 -21.00 27.92
N LEU A 58 -9.56 -20.14 28.17
CA LEU A 58 -10.55 -20.35 29.23
C LEU A 58 -11.37 -21.62 28.98
N PHE A 59 -11.77 -21.86 27.74
CA PHE A 59 -12.53 -23.04 27.34
C PHE A 59 -11.74 -24.34 27.56
N MET A 60 -10.46 -24.36 27.19
CA MET A 60 -9.62 -25.56 27.28
C MET A 60 -9.21 -25.91 28.72
N VAL A 61 -9.18 -24.92 29.63
CA VAL A 61 -8.82 -25.13 31.04
C VAL A 61 -10.06 -25.30 31.92
N TRP A 62 -11.26 -25.14 31.36
CA TRP A 62 -12.50 -25.24 32.12
C TRP A 62 -12.80 -26.68 32.56
N GLY A 63 -12.92 -26.88 33.87
CA GLY A 63 -13.24 -28.19 34.45
C GLY A 63 -12.02 -29.03 34.81
N GLU A 64 -10.81 -28.55 34.50
CA GLU A 64 -9.55 -29.22 34.84
C GLU A 64 -9.15 -28.98 36.30
N ASN A 65 -8.63 -30.01 36.98
CA ASN A 65 -8.22 -29.93 38.37
C ASN A 65 -6.94 -29.09 38.52
N GLU A 66 -6.84 -28.25 39.56
CA GLU A 66 -5.68 -27.37 39.74
C GLU A 66 -4.41 -28.11 40.17
N GLU A 67 -4.53 -29.17 40.98
CA GLU A 67 -3.36 -29.89 41.51
C GLU A 67 -2.81 -30.95 40.55
N GLU A 68 -3.67 -31.55 39.72
CA GLU A 68 -3.29 -32.65 38.81
C GLU A 68 -2.81 -32.11 37.45
N ASP A 69 -3.42 -31.04 36.94
CA ASP A 69 -3.24 -30.60 35.54
C ASP A 69 -2.39 -29.33 35.38
N TYR A 70 -1.55 -29.00 36.38
CA TYR A 70 -0.79 -27.75 36.40
C TYR A 70 0.10 -27.55 35.16
N LEU A 71 0.74 -28.62 34.65
CA LEU A 71 1.56 -28.56 33.43
C LEU A 71 0.72 -28.21 32.19
N PHE A 72 -0.48 -28.79 32.09
CA PHE A 72 -1.41 -28.52 31.01
C PHE A 72 -1.88 -27.06 31.05
N LYS A 73 -2.26 -26.55 32.22
CA LYS A 73 -2.65 -25.15 32.40
C LYS A 73 -1.53 -24.17 32.03
N ILE A 74 -0.28 -24.47 32.45
CA ILE A 74 0.92 -23.68 32.07
C ILE A 74 1.15 -23.71 30.56
N ALA A 75 0.97 -24.86 29.91
CA ALA A 75 1.07 -24.94 28.46
C ALA A 75 -0.01 -24.10 27.77
N MET A 76 -1.27 -24.20 28.22
CA MET A 76 -2.39 -23.46 27.63
C MET A 76 -2.27 -21.94 27.81
N ILE A 77 -1.87 -21.46 28.99
CA ILE A 77 -1.66 -20.02 29.21
C ILE A 77 -0.49 -19.51 28.36
N THR A 78 0.55 -20.30 28.13
CA THR A 78 1.70 -19.90 27.30
C THR A 78 1.35 -19.86 25.82
N ILE A 79 0.53 -20.80 25.33
CA ILE A 79 0.16 -20.92 23.92
C ILE A 79 -0.98 -19.96 23.53
N PHE A 80 -1.96 -19.76 24.41
CA PHE A 80 -3.19 -19.03 24.08
C PHE A 80 -3.40 -17.79 24.96
N GLY A 81 -3.27 -17.91 26.27
CA GLY A 81 -3.54 -16.82 27.22
C GLY A 81 -2.62 -15.61 27.03
N LEU A 82 -1.30 -15.81 27.19
CA LEU A 82 -0.27 -14.77 27.04
C LEU A 82 -0.30 -14.16 25.64
N PRO A 83 -0.30 -14.93 24.53
CA PRO A 83 -0.43 -14.35 23.19
C PRO A 83 -1.73 -13.59 22.99
N GLY A 84 -2.84 -14.04 23.58
CA GLY A 84 -4.12 -13.33 23.52
C GLY A 84 -4.05 -11.94 24.16
N VAL A 85 -3.54 -11.85 25.40
CA VAL A 85 -3.34 -10.58 26.12
C VAL A 85 -2.39 -9.65 25.37
N LEU A 86 -1.24 -10.15 24.91
CA LEU A 86 -0.27 -9.37 24.15
C LEU A 86 -0.87 -8.82 22.85
N THR A 87 -1.73 -9.60 22.19
CA THR A 87 -2.42 -9.19 20.95
C THR A 87 -3.47 -8.10 21.22
N ILE A 88 -4.17 -8.14 22.36
CA ILE A 88 -5.07 -7.06 22.77
C ILE A 88 -4.28 -5.78 23.04
N ILE A 89 -3.19 -5.88 23.81
CA ILE A 89 -2.31 -4.73 24.11
C ILE A 89 -1.77 -4.12 22.81
N TYR A 90 -1.28 -4.95 21.89
CA TYR A 90 -0.84 -4.52 20.55
C TYR A 90 -1.92 -3.70 19.83
N GLY A 91 -3.19 -4.15 19.91
CA GLY A 91 -4.36 -3.45 19.39
C GLY A 91 -4.50 -2.00 19.89
N PHE A 92 -4.04 -1.69 21.10
CA PHE A 92 -4.07 -0.32 21.67
C PHE A 92 -2.78 0.47 21.38
N VAL A 93 -1.61 -0.15 21.54
CA VAL A 93 -0.33 0.59 21.63
C VAL A 93 0.45 0.65 20.31
N ALA A 94 0.20 -0.25 19.36
CA ALA A 94 1.03 -0.33 18.16
C ALA A 94 0.94 0.97 17.33
N PRO A 95 2.06 1.56 16.88
CA PRO A 95 2.01 2.79 16.09
C PRO A 95 1.33 2.54 14.74
N ILE A 96 0.46 3.46 14.33
CA ILE A 96 -0.15 3.44 13.01
C ILE A 96 0.92 3.81 11.97
N LYS A 97 1.10 2.97 10.96
CA LYS A 97 2.04 3.17 9.87
C LYS A 97 1.30 3.37 8.56
N TYR A 98 1.80 4.34 7.80
CA TYR A 98 1.29 4.72 6.50
C TYR A 98 2.34 4.48 5.42
N GLN A 99 1.88 3.92 4.31
CA GLN A 99 2.57 3.92 3.04
C GLN A 99 2.13 5.20 2.31
N ILE A 100 3.06 6.13 2.09
CA ILE A 100 2.74 7.47 1.56
C ILE A 100 3.46 7.67 0.24
N TYR A 101 2.72 8.15 -0.76
CA TYR A 101 3.22 8.50 -2.07
C TYR A 101 3.06 10.01 -2.23
N ASP A 102 4.18 10.73 -2.10
CA ASP A 102 4.25 12.18 -2.30
C ASP A 102 4.56 12.44 -3.77
N ARG A 103 3.51 12.82 -4.52
CA ARG A 103 3.59 13.00 -5.96
C ARG A 103 4.47 14.19 -6.35
N MET A 104 4.42 15.27 -5.58
CA MET A 104 5.08 16.53 -5.96
C MET A 104 6.58 16.50 -5.69
N ASN A 105 6.97 15.95 -4.54
CA ASN A 105 8.37 15.73 -4.19
C ASN A 105 8.94 14.46 -4.82
N GLY A 106 8.08 13.57 -5.33
CA GLY A 106 8.48 12.33 -5.98
C GLY A 106 9.09 11.35 -4.97
N ILE A 107 8.52 11.24 -3.77
CA ILE A 107 9.01 10.42 -2.67
C ILE A 107 7.98 9.36 -2.32
N ILE A 108 8.43 8.13 -2.12
CA ILE A 108 7.61 7.06 -1.56
C ILE A 108 8.14 6.76 -0.15
N THR A 109 7.31 6.99 0.86
CA THR A 109 7.58 6.60 2.25
C THR A 109 7.14 5.17 2.45
N VAL A 110 8.11 4.26 2.45
CA VAL A 110 7.87 2.82 2.54
C VAL A 110 7.88 2.36 4.00
N THR A 111 6.82 1.67 4.40
CA THR A 111 6.77 1.04 5.72
C THR A 111 7.62 -0.22 5.76
N ARG A 112 8.25 -0.47 6.90
CA ARG A 112 9.10 -1.64 7.10
C ARG A 112 8.59 -2.47 8.27
N VAL A 113 8.61 -3.79 8.06
CA VAL A 113 8.29 -4.77 9.09
C VAL A 113 9.33 -4.65 10.23
N PHE A 114 8.85 -4.44 11.45
CA PHE A 114 9.66 -4.22 12.66
C PHE A 114 10.72 -3.09 12.60
N ARG A 115 10.63 -2.17 11.65
CA ARG A 115 11.55 -1.01 11.54
C ARG A 115 10.77 0.29 11.28
N SER A 116 11.45 1.42 11.43
CA SER A 116 10.92 2.74 11.04
C SER A 116 10.71 2.80 9.52
N SER A 117 9.71 3.56 9.08
CA SER A 117 9.48 3.84 7.66
C SER A 117 10.69 4.56 7.04
N VAL A 118 10.85 4.45 5.72
CA VAL A 118 11.95 5.07 4.98
C VAL A 118 11.42 5.82 3.77
N ALA A 119 11.82 7.07 3.62
CA ALA A 119 11.55 7.87 2.43
C ALA A 119 12.54 7.50 1.33
N ILE A 120 12.03 7.05 0.19
CA ILE A 120 12.83 6.67 -0.98
C ILE A 120 12.38 7.52 -2.16
N PRO A 121 13.27 8.30 -2.80
CA PRO A 121 12.92 9.03 -4.00
C PRO A 121 12.50 8.08 -5.12
N PHE A 122 11.37 8.35 -5.77
CA PHE A 122 10.85 7.51 -6.83
C PHE A 122 11.78 7.45 -8.02
N SER A 123 12.54 8.52 -8.31
CA SER A 123 13.52 8.57 -9.40
C SER A 123 14.68 7.60 -9.23
N SER A 124 15.18 7.42 -8.00
CA SER A 124 16.35 6.56 -7.71
C SER A 124 16.00 5.17 -7.16
N GLY A 125 14.82 5.00 -6.55
CA GLY A 125 14.33 3.72 -6.06
C GLY A 125 13.92 2.74 -7.17
N TYR A 126 13.67 1.48 -6.81
CA TYR A 126 13.42 0.39 -7.75
C TYR A 126 12.19 -0.42 -7.33
N GLY A 127 11.30 -0.68 -8.29
CA GLY A 127 10.24 -1.69 -8.15
C GLY A 127 10.85 -3.09 -8.30
N LEU A 128 10.49 -4.00 -7.40
CA LEU A 128 10.98 -5.37 -7.36
C LEU A 128 9.80 -6.34 -7.18
N LYS A 129 9.55 -7.16 -8.20
CA LYS A 129 8.62 -8.27 -8.17
C LYS A 129 9.25 -9.41 -7.35
N GLY A 130 8.68 -9.64 -6.18
CA GLY A 130 9.01 -10.74 -5.28
C GLY A 130 7.92 -11.81 -5.32
N TYR A 131 8.24 -12.97 -4.74
CA TYR A 131 7.29 -14.05 -4.54
C TYR A 131 7.32 -14.45 -3.07
N SER A 132 6.14 -14.66 -2.48
CA SER A 132 5.99 -15.15 -1.12
C SER A 132 4.97 -16.29 -1.09
N ASN A 133 5.20 -17.25 -0.20
CA ASN A 133 4.21 -18.28 0.09
C ASN A 133 3.21 -17.69 1.06
N THR A 134 2.06 -17.27 0.55
CA THR A 134 0.97 -16.72 1.36
C THR A 134 0.15 -17.81 2.04
N SER A 135 0.17 -19.03 1.50
CA SER A 135 -0.40 -20.25 2.10
C SER A 135 0.28 -21.51 1.55
N PRO A 136 0.14 -22.68 2.19
CA PRO A 136 0.69 -23.93 1.67
C PRO A 136 0.24 -24.17 0.22
N GLY A 137 1.20 -24.30 -0.69
CA GLY A 137 0.94 -24.53 -2.12
C GLY A 137 0.60 -23.29 -2.96
N VAL A 138 0.50 -22.10 -2.37
CA VAL A 138 0.19 -20.86 -3.12
C VAL A 138 1.38 -19.90 -3.11
N ILE A 139 1.95 -19.69 -4.30
CA ILE A 139 2.98 -18.68 -4.54
C ILE A 139 2.30 -17.40 -5.02
N SER A 140 2.33 -16.36 -4.19
CA SER A 140 1.78 -15.04 -4.53
C SER A 140 2.89 -14.09 -4.95
N ALA A 141 2.64 -13.34 -6.02
CA ALA A 141 3.53 -12.25 -6.43
C ALA A 141 3.25 -11.00 -5.58
N GLN A 142 4.31 -10.33 -5.16
CA GLN A 142 4.25 -9.08 -4.41
C GLN A 142 5.16 -8.03 -5.03
N LEU A 143 4.74 -6.77 -4.92
CA LEU A 143 5.51 -5.63 -5.38
C LEU A 143 6.24 -5.01 -4.19
N ASN A 144 7.56 -4.87 -4.30
CA ASN A 144 8.39 -4.21 -3.30
C ASN A 144 8.98 -2.93 -3.90
N PHE A 145 9.16 -1.90 -3.08
CA PHE A 145 9.93 -0.71 -3.44
C PHE A 145 11.20 -0.63 -2.59
N VAL A 146 12.36 -0.58 -3.25
CA VAL A 146 13.67 -0.63 -2.59
C VAL A 146 14.57 0.52 -3.04
N SER A 147 15.42 1.00 -2.14
CA SER A 147 16.31 2.13 -2.41
C SER A 147 17.52 1.77 -3.27
N SER A 148 17.92 0.49 -3.27
CA SER A 148 19.10 0.04 -4.00
C SER A 148 19.01 -1.43 -4.39
N LYS A 149 19.53 -1.75 -5.58
CA LYS A 149 19.71 -3.14 -6.04
C LYS A 149 20.68 -3.94 -5.15
N LYS A 150 21.71 -3.28 -4.60
CA LYS A 150 22.72 -3.91 -3.74
C LYS A 150 22.21 -4.15 -2.31
N LYS A 151 21.26 -3.33 -1.84
CA LYS A 151 20.70 -3.37 -0.49
C LYS A 151 19.16 -3.44 -0.54
N PRO A 152 18.56 -4.52 -1.06
CA PRO A 152 17.11 -4.62 -1.22
C PRO A 152 16.34 -4.64 0.12
N ARG A 153 17.04 -4.87 1.24
CA ARG A 153 16.46 -4.77 2.59
C ARG A 153 16.07 -3.35 3.01
N VAL A 154 16.54 -2.32 2.28
CA VAL A 154 16.15 -0.92 2.51
C VAL A 154 14.98 -0.61 1.59
N GLY A 155 13.79 -0.97 2.06
CA GLY A 155 12.54 -0.93 1.30
C GLY A 155 11.48 -1.78 1.99
N GLY A 156 10.38 -2.04 1.29
CA GLY A 156 9.25 -2.80 1.83
C GLY A 156 8.26 -3.19 0.75
N ILE A 157 7.28 -4.00 1.15
CA ILE A 157 6.16 -4.40 0.29
C ILE A 157 5.22 -3.20 0.19
N ILE A 158 4.81 -2.88 -1.03
CA ILE A 158 3.95 -1.75 -1.36
C ILE A 158 2.65 -2.17 -2.04
N ALA A 159 2.58 -3.39 -2.57
CA ALA A 159 1.32 -3.98 -3.04
C ALA A 159 1.40 -5.52 -3.00
N HIS A 160 0.26 -6.13 -2.70
CA HIS A 160 0.05 -7.58 -2.74
C HIS A 160 -0.80 -7.93 -3.96
N HIS A 161 -0.43 -8.99 -4.68
CA HIS A 161 -1.11 -9.41 -5.91
C HIS A 161 -1.06 -8.32 -7.01
N LEU A 162 -1.52 -8.64 -8.23
CA LEU A 162 -1.65 -7.71 -9.37
C LEU A 162 -0.45 -6.78 -9.58
N VAL A 163 0.77 -7.33 -9.50
CA VAL A 163 2.03 -6.57 -9.46
C VAL A 163 2.16 -5.57 -10.62
N GLU A 164 1.73 -5.96 -11.82
CA GLU A 164 1.86 -5.12 -13.01
C GLU A 164 0.87 -3.96 -13.01
N ASP A 165 -0.33 -4.17 -12.49
CA ASP A 165 -1.37 -3.15 -12.36
C ASP A 165 -0.95 -2.13 -11.29
N SER A 166 -0.55 -2.60 -10.11
CA SER A 166 -0.08 -1.72 -9.02
C SER A 166 1.16 -0.94 -9.42
N TRP A 167 2.10 -1.56 -10.14
CA TRP A 167 3.29 -0.85 -10.60
C TRP A 167 2.95 0.18 -11.69
N SER A 168 2.06 -0.14 -12.62
CA SER A 168 1.59 0.80 -13.64
C SER A 168 0.85 1.98 -13.01
N PHE A 169 0.01 1.74 -11.99
CA PHE A 169 -0.64 2.78 -11.20
C PHE A 169 0.39 3.71 -10.56
N MET A 170 1.37 3.16 -9.85
CA MET A 170 2.40 3.96 -9.18
C MET A 170 3.25 4.78 -10.14
N VAL A 171 3.70 4.19 -11.25
CA VAL A 171 4.47 4.92 -12.26
C VAL A 171 3.64 6.06 -12.83
N TRP A 172 2.34 5.85 -13.06
CA TRP A 172 1.43 6.90 -13.51
C TRP A 172 1.26 7.98 -12.44
N TYR A 173 0.92 7.60 -11.21
CA TYR A 173 0.65 8.52 -10.12
C TYR A 173 1.87 9.38 -9.78
N MET A 174 3.05 8.77 -9.66
CA MET A 174 4.30 9.48 -9.33
C MET A 174 4.85 10.33 -10.49
N ASP A 175 4.29 10.22 -11.70
CA ASP A 175 4.61 11.10 -12.81
C ASP A 175 3.81 12.41 -12.69
N LYS A 176 4.36 13.38 -11.97
CA LYS A 176 3.73 14.70 -11.79
C LYS A 176 3.47 15.48 -13.08
N ASN A 177 4.03 15.06 -14.21
CA ASN A 177 3.81 15.73 -15.51
C ASN A 177 2.65 15.09 -16.28
N ARG A 178 2.11 13.97 -15.79
CA ARG A 178 1.00 13.23 -16.38
C ARG A 178 -0.32 13.60 -15.68
N PRO A 179 -1.48 13.51 -16.37
CA PRO A 179 -2.78 13.55 -15.71
C PRO A 179 -2.88 12.49 -14.62
N LEU A 180 -3.74 12.73 -13.61
CA LEU A 180 -4.01 11.76 -12.56
C LEU A 180 -4.51 10.42 -13.14
N PRO A 181 -4.17 9.28 -12.52
CA PRO A 181 -4.64 7.95 -12.94
C PRO A 181 -6.17 7.87 -13.08
N PRO A 182 -6.70 6.88 -13.82
CA PRO A 182 -8.13 6.67 -13.93
C PRO A 182 -8.75 6.29 -12.58
N GLY A 183 -10.02 6.63 -12.39
CA GLY A 183 -10.77 6.39 -11.15
C GLY A 183 -11.43 7.65 -10.58
N SER A 184 -12.61 7.47 -9.98
CA SER A 184 -13.45 8.56 -9.47
C SER A 184 -12.88 9.22 -8.22
N ALA A 185 -11.96 8.54 -7.52
CA ALA A 185 -11.24 9.10 -6.38
C ALA A 185 -10.53 10.42 -6.70
N PHE A 186 -10.02 10.56 -7.93
CA PHE A 186 -9.23 11.71 -8.37
C PHE A 186 -10.05 12.82 -9.01
N ASP A 187 -11.34 12.62 -9.30
CA ASP A 187 -12.12 13.51 -10.15
C ASP A 187 -12.19 14.95 -9.63
N ALA A 188 -12.28 15.12 -8.31
CA ALA A 188 -12.27 16.43 -7.66
C ALA A 188 -10.97 17.22 -7.91
N TYR A 189 -9.86 16.54 -8.17
CA TYR A 189 -8.53 17.14 -8.29
C TYR A 189 -8.05 17.26 -9.74
N ARG A 190 -8.77 16.66 -10.71
CA ARG A 190 -8.34 16.64 -12.12
C ARG A 190 -8.18 18.05 -12.71
N GLU A 191 -9.12 18.94 -12.42
CA GLU A 191 -9.09 20.31 -12.95
C GLU A 191 -7.92 21.11 -12.37
N GLN A 192 -7.71 21.03 -11.06
CA GLN A 192 -6.58 21.67 -10.39
C GLN A 192 -5.23 21.16 -10.93
N ASP A 193 -5.07 19.84 -11.05
CA ASP A 193 -3.85 19.24 -11.61
C ASP A 193 -3.64 19.67 -13.08
N TYR A 194 -4.72 19.75 -13.86
CA TYR A 194 -4.67 20.23 -15.24
C TYR A 194 -4.20 21.69 -15.32
N GLN A 195 -4.80 22.60 -14.53
CA GLN A 195 -4.40 24.02 -14.53
C GLN A 195 -2.96 24.21 -14.07
N ARG A 196 -2.50 23.45 -13.07
CA ARG A 196 -1.10 23.44 -12.64
C ARG A 196 -0.16 22.99 -13.78
N ARG A 197 -0.47 21.90 -14.47
CA ARG A 197 0.35 21.43 -15.61
C ARG A 197 0.31 22.40 -16.77
N LYS A 198 -0.84 23.02 -17.04
CA LYS A 198 -1.00 24.07 -18.05
C LYS A 198 -0.12 25.28 -17.74
N ALA A 199 -0.09 25.74 -16.49
CA ALA A 199 0.78 26.83 -16.04
C ALA A 199 2.28 26.49 -16.18
N ALA A 200 2.64 25.22 -16.02
CA ALA A 200 4.00 24.72 -16.26
C ALA A 200 4.30 24.45 -17.75
N GLY A 201 3.37 24.72 -18.68
CA GLY A 201 3.56 24.51 -20.12
C GLY A 201 3.43 23.06 -20.59
N PHE A 202 2.71 22.21 -19.84
CA PHE A 202 2.58 20.77 -20.08
C PHE A 202 3.93 20.06 -20.33
N PRO A 203 4.81 20.03 -19.31
CA PRO A 203 6.10 19.35 -19.42
C PRO A 203 5.90 17.88 -19.81
N LYS A 204 6.87 17.31 -20.55
CA LYS A 204 6.82 15.91 -20.97
C LYS A 204 6.76 14.95 -19.76
N PRO A 205 6.13 13.78 -19.90
CA PRO A 205 6.06 12.80 -18.82
C PRO A 205 7.46 12.35 -18.41
N LEU A 206 7.65 12.10 -17.12
CA LEU A 206 8.94 11.65 -16.58
C LEU A 206 9.23 10.19 -16.91
N TYR A 207 8.18 9.38 -17.08
CA TYR A 207 8.29 7.95 -17.31
C TYR A 207 7.55 7.54 -18.59
N PRO A 208 8.04 6.57 -19.36
CA PRO A 208 7.37 6.09 -20.57
C PRO A 208 6.04 5.38 -20.27
N SER A 209 5.17 5.33 -21.27
CA SER A 209 3.90 4.60 -21.23
C SER A 209 3.68 3.86 -22.54
N LYS A 210 3.24 2.60 -22.46
CA LYS A 210 2.79 1.82 -23.62
C LYS A 210 1.30 2.04 -23.95
N ILE A 211 0.56 2.62 -23.02
CA ILE A 211 -0.86 2.95 -23.17
C ILE A 211 -1.06 4.46 -23.29
N ALA A 212 -2.15 4.87 -23.92
CA ALA A 212 -2.54 6.27 -23.98
C ALA A 212 -2.97 6.76 -22.59
N THR A 213 -2.50 7.94 -22.20
CA THR A 213 -2.89 8.59 -20.94
C THR A 213 -3.59 9.90 -21.26
N LEU A 214 -4.91 9.79 -21.43
CA LEU A 214 -5.78 10.86 -21.86
C LEU A 214 -6.07 11.83 -20.71
N GLU A 215 -6.28 13.10 -21.03
CA GLU A 215 -6.90 14.07 -20.12
C GLU A 215 -8.38 13.73 -19.88
N ALA A 216 -9.00 14.39 -18.89
CA ALA A 216 -10.41 14.15 -18.53
C ALA A 216 -11.36 14.50 -19.68
N THR A 217 -11.05 15.55 -20.44
CA THR A 217 -11.86 15.99 -21.60
C THR A 217 -11.05 16.06 -22.88
N LYS A 218 -11.74 15.93 -24.03
CA LYS A 218 -11.11 16.06 -25.36
C LYS A 218 -10.50 17.45 -25.59
N GLU A 219 -11.12 18.49 -25.02
CA GLU A 219 -10.63 19.88 -25.11
C GLU A 219 -9.33 20.08 -24.34
N GLN A 220 -9.25 19.55 -23.11
CA GLN A 220 -8.03 19.56 -22.32
C GLN A 220 -6.91 18.81 -23.05
N GLN A 221 -7.22 17.66 -23.66
CA GLN A 221 -6.26 16.91 -24.46
C GLN A 221 -5.76 17.69 -25.68
N ALA A 222 -6.65 18.43 -26.36
CA ALA A 222 -6.29 19.28 -27.49
C ALA A 222 -5.41 20.47 -27.06
N ALA A 223 -5.74 21.11 -25.94
CA ALA A 223 -4.96 22.20 -25.37
C ALA A 223 -3.55 21.75 -24.95
N ARG A 224 -3.43 20.56 -24.34
CA ARG A 224 -2.13 19.95 -24.04
C ARG A 224 -1.29 19.72 -25.29
N LYS A 225 -1.88 19.18 -26.36
CA LYS A 225 -1.16 19.00 -27.64
C LYS A 225 -0.70 20.32 -28.25
N ARG A 226 -1.52 21.38 -28.15
CA ARG A 226 -1.18 22.71 -28.66
C ARG A 226 -0.07 23.40 -27.87
N ILE A 227 -0.14 23.34 -26.54
CA ILE A 227 0.79 24.06 -25.65
C ILE A 227 2.08 23.26 -25.41
N GLY A 228 1.95 21.96 -25.10
CA GLY A 228 3.10 21.10 -24.84
C GLY A 228 3.81 20.59 -26.10
N GLY A 229 3.09 20.50 -27.22
CA GLY A 229 3.65 20.03 -28.49
C GLY A 229 3.87 18.51 -28.56
N TRP A 230 3.15 17.74 -27.73
CA TRP A 230 3.20 16.26 -27.69
C TRP A 230 1.87 15.64 -27.23
#